data_AF-A0A8H9KR87-F1
#
_entry.id   AF-A0A8H9KR87-F1
#
_cell.length_a   1.000
_cell.length_b   1.000
_cell.length_c   1.000
_cell.angle_alpha   90.00
_cell.angle_beta   90.00
_cell.angle_gamma   90.00
#
_symmetry.space_group_name_H-M   'P 1'
#
loop_
_entity.id
_entity.type
_entity.pdbx_description
1 polymer ?
#
loop_
_entity_poly.entity_id
_entity_poly.type
_entity_poly.pdbx_seq_one_letter_code
_entity_poly.pdbx_strand_id
1 'polypeptide(L)'
;MTNINDMGDREAEDLLYQAEAALARGRDDIAALLAEVDEVNAFVTEQRDLLDGERDENRRLETEEEARARSGELGRARRVVQERIDADETTWRAVMGDEDQHWSAVETRAEMIGAVRHAIDVMEQADPEFASEYRAAALGRDPLEPPGAWSSLGGATQDGAAPDSEPTRTDGNRSGRPDPSVGQW
;
A
#
# COMPACT_ATOMS: atom_id res chain seq x y z
N MET A 1 -47.55 64.16 7.82
CA MET A 1 -46.57 63.78 8.86
C MET A 1 -46.50 62.27 8.85
N THR A 2 -45.50 61.70 8.16
CA THR A 2 -45.32 60.24 8.09
C THR A 2 -44.62 59.78 9.36
N ASN A 3 -45.17 58.76 10.00
CA ASN A 3 -44.82 58.31 11.33
C ASN A 3 -43.44 57.62 11.31
N ILE A 4 -42.44 58.20 11.96
CA ILE A 4 -41.05 57.70 12.00
C ILE A 4 -40.97 56.28 12.61
N ASN A 5 -41.95 55.89 13.43
CA ASN A 5 -42.03 54.54 14.01
C ASN A 5 -42.40 53.44 13.00
N ASP A 6 -43.05 53.76 11.87
CA ASP A 6 -43.48 52.77 10.85
C ASP A 6 -42.34 52.41 9.86
N MET A 7 -41.19 53.09 9.96
CA MET A 7 -39.98 52.79 9.17
C MET A 7 -39.12 51.71 9.84
N GLY A 8 -39.01 51.73 11.18
CA GLY A 8 -38.22 50.76 11.94
C GLY A 8 -38.78 49.33 11.91
N ASP A 9 -40.12 49.20 11.89
CA ASP A 9 -40.77 47.89 11.79
C ASP A 9 -40.56 47.23 10.42
N ARG A 10 -40.54 48.03 9.33
CA ARG A 10 -40.25 47.53 7.98
C ARG A 10 -38.79 47.08 7.82
N GLU A 11 -37.85 47.85 8.37
CA GLU A 11 -36.43 47.47 8.36
C GLU A 11 -36.18 46.18 9.17
N ALA A 12 -36.86 46.01 10.30
CA ALA A 12 -36.78 44.79 11.09
C ALA A 12 -37.36 43.57 10.35
N GLU A 13 -38.48 43.74 9.64
CA GLU A 13 -39.10 42.69 8.82
C GLU A 13 -38.21 42.30 7.63
N ASP A 14 -37.61 43.28 6.95
CA ASP A 14 -36.67 43.04 5.86
C ASP A 14 -35.41 42.31 6.32
N LEU A 15 -34.86 42.65 7.50
CA LEU A 15 -33.72 41.96 8.09
C LEU A 15 -34.05 40.51 8.46
N LEU A 16 -35.26 40.27 8.98
CA LEU A 16 -35.72 38.94 9.35
C LEU A 16 -35.91 38.06 8.11
N TYR A 17 -36.49 38.61 7.03
CA TYR A 17 -36.60 37.93 5.74
C TYR A 17 -35.23 37.61 5.13
N GLN A 18 -34.27 38.53 5.20
CA GLN A 18 -32.90 38.29 4.74
C GLN A 18 -32.19 37.20 5.55
N ALA A 19 -32.37 37.18 6.87
CA ALA A 19 -31.82 36.16 7.75
C ALA A 19 -32.43 34.78 7.48
N GLU A 20 -33.74 34.69 7.27
CA GLU A 20 -34.42 33.43 6.89
C GLU A 20 -33.94 32.92 5.54
N ALA A 21 -33.79 33.80 4.54
CA ALA A 21 -33.26 33.43 3.24
C ALA A 21 -31.80 32.96 3.31
N ALA A 22 -30.96 33.60 4.14
CA ALA A 22 -29.59 33.16 4.38
C ALA A 22 -29.53 31.80 5.07
N LEU A 23 -30.42 31.55 6.04
CA LEU A 23 -30.51 30.27 6.75
C LEU A 23 -31.02 29.15 5.85
N ALA A 24 -31.97 29.43 4.95
CA ALA A 24 -32.42 28.49 3.93
C ALA A 24 -31.26 28.09 3.00
N ARG A 25 -30.50 29.06 2.47
CA ARG A 25 -29.31 28.78 1.65
C ARG A 25 -28.26 27.98 2.41
N GLY A 26 -27.98 28.34 3.66
CA GLY A 26 -27.03 27.59 4.48
C GLY A 26 -27.46 26.15 4.74
N ARG A 27 -28.77 25.87 4.85
CA ARG A 27 -29.29 24.50 4.94
C ARG A 27 -29.10 23.72 3.64
N ASP A 28 -29.35 24.37 2.50
CA ASP A 28 -29.17 23.76 1.19
C ASP A 28 -27.68 23.44 0.91
N ASP A 29 -26.77 24.35 1.27
CA ASP A 29 -25.33 24.15 1.16
C ASP A 29 -24.84 22.98 2.04
N ILE A 30 -25.35 22.89 3.28
CA ILE A 30 -25.03 21.78 4.18
C ILE A 30 -25.57 20.46 3.61
N ALA A 31 -26.78 20.45 3.07
CA ALA A 31 -27.35 19.25 2.46
C ALA A 31 -26.54 18.78 1.24
N ALA A 32 -26.07 19.72 0.42
CA ALA A 32 -25.20 19.41 -0.72
C ALA A 32 -23.85 18.83 -0.27
N LEU A 33 -23.22 19.42 0.74
CA LEU A 33 -21.96 18.92 1.30
C LEU A 33 -22.11 17.51 1.90
N LEU A 34 -23.21 17.24 2.60
CA LEU A 34 -23.46 15.91 3.14
C LEU A 34 -23.64 14.86 2.03
N ALA A 35 -24.32 15.22 0.95
CA ALA A 35 -24.46 14.34 -0.22
C ALA A 35 -23.10 14.05 -0.88
N GLU A 36 -22.23 15.04 -1.01
CA GLU A 36 -20.87 14.87 -1.52
C GLU A 36 -20.01 13.97 -0.61
N VAL A 37 -20.12 14.14 0.71
CA VAL A 37 -19.44 13.28 1.68
C VAL A 37 -19.92 11.83 1.59
N ASP A 38 -21.21 11.60 1.40
CA ASP A 38 -21.77 10.26 1.22
C ASP A 38 -21.26 9.60 -0.08
N GLU A 39 -21.15 10.36 -1.17
CA GLU A 39 -20.58 9.87 -2.43
C GLU A 39 -19.10 9.50 -2.27
N VAL A 40 -18.30 10.36 -1.63
CA VAL A 40 -16.89 10.08 -1.35
C VAL A 40 -16.72 8.86 -0.44
N ASN A 41 -17.58 8.71 0.57
CA ASN A 41 -17.55 7.54 1.46
C ASN A 41 -17.90 6.24 0.71
N ALA A 42 -18.87 6.29 -0.19
CA ALA A 42 -19.22 5.14 -1.05
C ALA A 42 -18.02 4.76 -1.93
N PHE A 43 -17.39 5.74 -2.58
CA PHE A 43 -16.20 5.53 -3.39
C PHE A 43 -15.03 4.94 -2.58
N VAL A 44 -14.74 5.47 -1.40
CA VAL A 44 -13.67 4.95 -0.53
C VAL A 44 -13.96 3.52 -0.08
N THR A 45 -15.22 3.19 0.18
CA THR A 45 -15.62 1.82 0.55
C THR A 45 -15.39 0.86 -0.61
N GLU A 46 -15.81 1.22 -1.82
CA GLU A 46 -15.57 0.42 -3.02
C GLU A 46 -14.07 0.20 -3.29
N GLN A 47 -13.25 1.24 -3.15
CA GLN A 47 -11.80 1.11 -3.32
C GLN A 47 -11.16 0.19 -2.27
N ARG A 48 -11.66 0.19 -1.03
CA ARG A 48 -11.19 -0.74 0.01
C ARG A 48 -11.55 -2.18 -0.31
N ASP A 49 -12.78 -2.42 -0.75
CA ASP A 49 -13.24 -3.76 -1.13
C ASP A 49 -12.43 -4.30 -2.33
N LEU A 50 -12.12 -3.45 -3.30
CA LEU A 50 -11.24 -3.80 -4.43
C LEU A 50 -9.83 -4.17 -3.94
N LEU A 51 -9.23 -3.34 -3.08
CA LEU A 51 -7.88 -3.59 -2.55
C LEU A 51 -7.81 -4.86 -1.71
N ASP A 52 -8.83 -5.14 -0.90
CA ASP A 52 -8.88 -6.36 -0.09
C ASP A 52 -9.09 -7.60 -0.99
N GLY A 53 -9.90 -7.48 -2.04
CA GLY A 53 -10.02 -8.52 -3.07
C GLY A 53 -8.70 -8.81 -3.78
N GLU A 54 -7.96 -7.77 -4.19
CA GLU A 54 -6.64 -7.92 -4.82
C GLU A 54 -5.62 -8.56 -3.86
N ARG A 55 -5.63 -8.20 -2.57
CA ARG A 55 -4.76 -8.80 -1.56
C ARG A 55 -5.02 -10.29 -1.38
N ASP A 56 -6.29 -10.68 -1.30
CA ASP A 56 -6.66 -12.08 -1.14
C ASP A 56 -6.31 -12.90 -2.39
N GLU A 57 -6.52 -12.35 -3.58
CA GLU A 57 -6.07 -12.96 -4.83
C GLU A 57 -4.55 -13.11 -4.87
N ASN A 58 -3.80 -12.08 -4.46
CA ASN A 58 -2.34 -12.13 -4.44
C ASN A 58 -1.82 -13.20 -3.48
N ARG A 59 -2.39 -13.32 -2.27
CA ARG A 59 -2.06 -14.42 -1.33
C ARG A 59 -2.34 -15.79 -1.92
N ARG A 60 -3.45 -15.94 -2.66
CA ARG A 60 -3.79 -17.20 -3.33
C ARG A 60 -2.75 -17.55 -4.39
N LEU A 61 -2.39 -16.59 -5.24
CA LEU A 61 -1.39 -16.76 -6.29
C LEU A 61 -0.01 -17.12 -5.73
N GLU A 62 0.40 -16.45 -4.65
CA GLU A 62 1.66 -16.75 -3.95
C GLU A 62 1.65 -18.19 -3.42
N THR A 63 0.56 -18.61 -2.76
CA THR A 63 0.42 -19.98 -2.25
C THR A 63 0.46 -21.02 -3.37
N GLU A 64 -0.19 -20.75 -4.51
CA GLU A 64 -0.14 -21.63 -5.67
C GLU A 64 1.24 -21.69 -6.30
N GLU A 65 1.94 -20.56 -6.39
CA GLU A 65 3.28 -20.49 -6.97
C GLU A 65 4.30 -21.24 -6.10
N GLU A 66 4.22 -21.12 -4.78
CA GLU A 66 5.02 -21.95 -3.86
C GLU A 66 4.75 -23.44 -4.04
N ALA A 67 3.48 -23.83 -4.20
CA ALA A 67 3.10 -25.21 -4.44
C ALA A 67 3.68 -25.74 -5.77
N ARG A 68 3.68 -24.91 -6.83
CA ARG A 68 4.30 -25.22 -8.13
C ARG A 68 5.83 -25.26 -8.07
N ALA A 69 6.45 -24.43 -7.22
CA ALA A 69 7.89 -24.47 -6.97
C ALA A 69 8.30 -25.80 -6.35
N ARG A 70 7.55 -26.23 -5.33
CA ARG A 70 7.77 -27.48 -4.61
C ARG A 70 7.42 -28.72 -5.44
N SER A 71 6.40 -28.66 -6.31
CA SER A 71 6.06 -29.75 -7.24
C SER A 71 7.11 -29.93 -8.34
N GLY A 72 7.96 -28.92 -8.55
CA GLY A 72 9.04 -28.95 -9.53
C GLY A 72 8.63 -28.52 -10.93
N GLU A 73 7.41 -28.02 -11.12
CA GLU A 73 6.92 -27.46 -12.39
C GLU A 73 7.69 -26.18 -12.79
N LEU A 74 8.25 -25.47 -11.81
CA LEU A 74 9.00 -24.22 -12.05
C LEU A 74 10.46 -24.42 -12.48
N GLY A 75 10.86 -25.63 -12.88
CA GLY A 75 12.22 -25.94 -13.28
C GLY A 75 13.18 -26.23 -12.12
N ARG A 76 14.35 -26.78 -12.44
CA ARG A 76 15.32 -27.27 -11.42
C ARG A 76 15.96 -26.11 -10.65
N ALA A 77 16.33 -25.03 -11.32
CA ALA A 77 16.99 -23.89 -10.70
C ALA A 77 16.09 -23.22 -9.64
N ARG A 78 14.83 -22.96 -9.99
CA ARG A 78 13.87 -22.29 -9.10
C ARG A 78 13.55 -23.11 -7.85
N ARG A 79 13.48 -24.44 -7.97
CA ARG A 79 13.33 -25.34 -6.82
C ARG A 79 14.51 -25.24 -5.86
N VAL A 80 15.74 -25.26 -6.39
CA VAL A 80 16.96 -25.13 -5.57
C VAL A 80 17.04 -23.74 -4.92
N VAL A 81 16.62 -22.68 -5.60
CA VAL A 81 16.50 -21.35 -4.99
C VAL A 81 15.49 -21.38 -3.84
N GLN A 82 14.30 -21.96 -4.05
CA GLN A 82 13.28 -22.06 -3.01
C GLN A 82 13.78 -22.86 -1.80
N GLU A 83 14.40 -24.03 -2.01
CA GLU A 83 14.98 -24.84 -0.94
C GLU A 83 16.01 -24.07 -0.11
N ARG A 84 16.83 -23.24 -0.78
CA ARG A 84 17.82 -22.38 -0.12
C ARG A 84 17.19 -21.20 0.63
N ILE A 85 16.08 -20.66 0.14
CA ILE A 85 15.29 -19.65 0.85
C ILE A 85 14.64 -20.26 2.09
N ASP A 86 14.04 -21.45 1.96
CA ASP A 86 13.41 -22.17 3.06
C ASP A 86 14.42 -22.57 4.15
N ALA A 87 15.70 -22.74 3.78
CA ALA A 87 16.82 -22.99 4.68
C ALA A 87 17.51 -21.71 5.22
N ASP A 88 16.96 -20.52 4.95
CA ASP A 88 17.51 -19.21 5.30
C ASP A 88 18.93 -18.94 4.74
N GLU A 89 19.36 -19.63 3.68
CA GLU A 89 20.68 -19.46 3.06
C GLU A 89 20.73 -18.29 2.07
N THR A 90 19.58 -17.90 1.50
CA THR A 90 19.46 -16.80 0.53
C THR A 90 18.07 -16.14 0.63
N THR A 91 17.87 -15.06 -0.12
CA THR A 91 16.57 -14.39 -0.23
C THR A 91 16.28 -14.02 -1.69
N TRP A 92 15.02 -13.84 -2.05
CA TRP A 92 14.65 -13.31 -3.38
C TRP A 92 15.34 -12.00 -3.70
N ARG A 93 15.57 -11.14 -2.70
CA ARG A 93 16.33 -9.89 -2.87
C ARG A 93 17.77 -10.17 -3.31
N ALA A 94 18.47 -11.09 -2.66
CA ALA A 94 19.84 -11.45 -3.01
C ALA A 94 19.93 -12.11 -4.40
N VAL A 95 18.95 -12.97 -4.72
CA VAL A 95 18.81 -13.62 -6.03
C VAL A 95 18.53 -12.63 -7.15
N MET A 96 17.74 -11.58 -6.93
CA MET A 96 17.46 -10.58 -7.97
C MET A 96 18.48 -9.44 -7.98
N GLY A 97 19.15 -9.17 -6.86
CA GLY A 97 20.10 -8.09 -6.65
C GLY A 97 21.56 -8.38 -7.02
N ASP A 98 21.87 -9.61 -7.44
CA ASP A 98 23.22 -10.03 -7.88
C ASP A 98 24.20 -10.27 -6.72
N GLU A 99 23.65 -10.38 -5.53
CA GLU A 99 24.39 -10.75 -4.33
C GLU A 99 24.58 -12.28 -4.25
N ASP A 100 23.58 -13.06 -4.68
CA ASP A 100 23.67 -14.52 -4.75
C ASP A 100 24.18 -15.00 -6.11
N GLN A 101 25.43 -15.46 -6.12
CA GLN A 101 26.16 -15.94 -7.29
C GLN A 101 26.08 -17.46 -7.49
N HIS A 102 25.24 -18.16 -6.71
CA HIS A 102 25.01 -19.58 -6.91
C HIS A 102 24.37 -19.85 -8.28
N TRP A 103 24.74 -20.96 -8.93
CA TRP A 103 24.27 -21.28 -10.30
C TRP A 103 22.74 -21.21 -10.43
N SER A 104 22.01 -21.64 -9.40
CA SER A 104 20.55 -21.63 -9.39
C SER A 104 19.97 -20.22 -9.37
N ALA A 105 20.62 -19.29 -8.64
CA ALA A 105 20.20 -17.88 -8.59
C ALA A 105 20.46 -17.20 -9.94
N VAL A 106 21.60 -17.47 -10.57
CA VAL A 106 21.95 -16.96 -11.91
C VAL A 106 20.95 -17.45 -12.96
N GLU A 107 20.64 -18.75 -12.97
CA GLU A 107 19.71 -19.36 -13.92
C GLU A 107 18.28 -18.84 -13.72
N THR A 108 17.77 -18.80 -12.47
CA THR A 108 16.44 -18.26 -12.18
C THR A 108 16.30 -16.78 -12.56
N ARG A 109 17.33 -15.98 -12.32
CA ARG A 109 17.32 -14.57 -12.76
C ARG A 109 17.31 -14.45 -14.29
N ALA A 110 18.09 -15.26 -15.00
CA ALA A 110 18.11 -15.26 -16.46
C ALA A 110 16.74 -15.64 -17.04
N GLU A 111 16.08 -16.66 -16.46
CA GLU A 111 14.72 -17.06 -16.81
C GLU A 111 13.72 -15.91 -16.59
N MET A 112 13.75 -15.25 -15.44
CA MET A 112 12.87 -14.11 -15.13
C MET A 112 13.12 -12.92 -16.07
N ILE A 113 14.38 -12.56 -16.32
CA ILE A 113 14.72 -11.49 -17.26
C ILE A 113 14.21 -11.83 -18.67
N GLY A 114 14.35 -13.10 -19.09
CA GLY A 114 13.81 -13.57 -20.36
C GLY A 114 12.29 -13.42 -20.44
N ALA A 115 11.57 -13.83 -19.40
CA ALA A 115 10.11 -13.72 -19.33
C ALA A 115 9.65 -12.25 -19.38
N VAL A 116 10.30 -11.36 -18.63
CA VAL A 116 10.00 -9.92 -18.63
C VAL A 116 10.25 -9.31 -20.00
N ARG A 117 11.38 -9.61 -20.64
CA ARG A 117 11.67 -9.12 -22.00
C ARG A 117 10.63 -9.58 -22.99
N HIS A 118 10.25 -10.86 -22.94
CA HIS A 118 9.20 -11.39 -23.81
C HIS A 118 7.85 -10.69 -23.59
N ALA A 119 7.46 -10.44 -22.35
CA ALA A 119 6.24 -9.71 -22.03
C ALA A 119 6.28 -8.27 -22.59
N ILE A 120 7.42 -7.58 -22.44
CA ILE A 120 7.62 -6.24 -23.02
C ILE A 120 7.51 -6.31 -24.55
N ASP A 121 8.14 -7.28 -25.21
CA ASP A 121 8.08 -7.44 -26.67
C ASP A 121 6.63 -7.66 -27.16
N VAL A 122 5.83 -8.42 -26.40
CA VAL A 122 4.41 -8.64 -26.69
C VAL A 122 3.61 -7.36 -26.50
N MET A 123 3.87 -6.59 -25.43
CA MET A 123 3.21 -5.32 -25.18
C MET A 123 3.58 -4.26 -26.24
N GLU A 124 4.86 -4.17 -26.63
CA GLU A 124 5.29 -3.25 -27.71
C GLU A 124 4.61 -3.57 -29.06
N GLN A 125 4.29 -4.85 -29.31
CA GLN A 125 3.57 -5.27 -30.52
C GLN A 125 2.07 -4.99 -30.45
N ALA A 126 1.48 -5.12 -29.27
CA ALA A 126 0.06 -4.90 -29.04
C ALA A 126 -0.30 -3.41 -28.98
N ASP A 127 0.59 -2.58 -28.44
CA ASP A 127 0.37 -1.16 -28.19
C ASP A 127 1.57 -0.31 -28.67
N PRO A 128 1.43 0.34 -29.84
CA PRO A 128 2.46 1.25 -30.36
C PRO A 128 2.69 2.51 -29.51
N GLU A 129 1.69 2.98 -28.76
CA GLU A 129 1.85 4.14 -27.88
C GLU A 129 2.74 3.75 -26.68
N PHE A 130 2.45 2.62 -26.03
CA PHE A 130 3.31 2.02 -25.00
C PHE A 130 4.75 1.84 -25.47
N ALA A 131 4.96 1.33 -26.68
CA ALA A 131 6.32 1.14 -27.23
C ALA A 131 7.08 2.47 -27.34
N SER A 132 6.39 3.56 -27.70
CA SER A 132 7.01 4.88 -27.82
C SER A 132 7.40 5.45 -26.45
N GLU A 133 6.53 5.32 -25.46
CA GLU A 133 6.76 5.78 -24.09
C GLU A 133 7.86 4.97 -23.39
N TYR A 134 7.82 3.64 -23.50
CA TYR A 134 8.81 2.75 -22.93
C TYR A 134 10.21 3.02 -23.51
N ARG A 135 10.33 3.19 -24.83
CA ARG A 135 11.62 3.53 -25.46
C ARG A 135 12.13 4.90 -25.05
N ALA A 136 11.24 5.89 -24.93
CA ALA A 136 11.61 7.21 -24.43
C ALA A 136 12.12 7.15 -22.97
N ALA A 137 11.45 6.38 -22.11
CA ALA A 137 11.86 6.16 -20.73
C ALA A 137 13.17 5.35 -20.62
N ALA A 138 13.36 4.34 -21.46
CA ALA A 138 14.56 3.51 -21.48
C ALA A 138 15.79 4.29 -21.95
N LEU A 139 15.63 5.20 -22.91
CA LEU A 139 16.70 6.07 -23.42
C LEU A 139 17.05 7.23 -22.46
N GLY A 140 16.14 7.58 -21.55
CA GLY A 140 16.35 8.62 -20.53
C GLY A 140 17.03 8.15 -19.25
N ARG A 141 17.27 6.84 -19.08
CA ARG A 141 17.83 6.23 -17.86
C ARG A 141 19.30 5.86 -18.08
N ASP A 142 20.19 6.35 -17.21
CA ASP A 142 21.61 5.97 -17.23
C ASP A 142 21.73 4.47 -16.88
N PRO A 143 22.39 3.62 -17.70
CA PRO A 143 22.52 2.19 -17.44
C PRO A 143 23.25 1.84 -16.13
N LEU A 144 23.93 2.80 -15.51
CA LEU A 144 24.64 2.65 -14.24
C LEU A 144 23.83 3.14 -13.02
N GLU A 145 22.64 3.71 -13.25
CA GLU A 145 21.75 4.09 -12.16
C GLU A 145 21.01 2.83 -11.68
N PRO A 146 21.17 2.40 -10.41
CA PRO A 146 20.33 1.32 -9.89
C PRO A 146 18.87 1.73 -10.08
N PRO A 147 17.93 0.79 -10.29
CA PRO A 147 16.53 1.13 -10.54
C PRO A 147 15.89 1.80 -9.30
N GLY A 148 16.13 3.09 -9.14
CA GLY A 148 15.44 3.97 -8.21
C GLY A 148 14.09 4.27 -8.81
N ALA A 149 13.05 3.57 -8.33
CA ALA A 149 11.63 3.94 -8.32
C ALA A 149 10.69 2.72 -8.24
N TRP A 150 11.07 1.65 -7.55
CA TRP A 150 10.07 0.87 -6.79
C TRP A 150 9.99 1.36 -5.32
N SER A 151 10.97 2.17 -4.88
CA SER A 151 11.01 2.77 -3.55
C SER A 151 10.06 3.98 -3.36
N SER A 152 9.35 4.42 -4.40
CA SER A 152 8.40 5.55 -4.31
C SER A 152 6.94 5.15 -4.12
N LEU A 153 6.61 3.85 -4.13
CA LEU A 153 5.26 3.36 -3.76
C LEU A 153 5.09 3.12 -2.25
N GLY A 154 6.09 3.46 -1.43
CA GLY A 154 6.04 3.40 0.04
C GLY A 154 5.93 4.76 0.74
N GLY A 155 5.57 5.82 0.02
CA GLY A 155 5.41 7.17 0.57
C GLY A 155 4.10 7.36 1.33
N ALA A 156 3.82 6.52 2.33
CA ALA A 156 2.77 6.76 3.31
C ALA A 156 3.35 6.58 4.72
N THR A 157 3.71 7.73 5.31
CA THR A 157 3.83 8.00 6.75
C THR A 157 4.76 7.08 7.57
N GLN A 158 5.97 7.55 7.82
CA GLN A 158 6.67 7.26 9.07
C GLN A 158 6.86 8.55 9.86
N ASP A 159 5.75 9.20 10.21
CA ASP A 159 5.68 10.13 11.33
C ASP A 159 4.84 9.45 12.42
N GLY A 160 5.55 8.89 13.39
CA GLY A 160 4.98 8.10 14.47
C GLY A 160 6.09 7.73 15.44
N ALA A 161 6.58 8.73 16.16
CA ALA A 161 7.48 8.56 17.29
C ALA A 161 6.92 7.46 18.23
N ALA A 162 7.64 6.35 18.34
CA ALA A 162 7.45 5.43 19.45
C ALA A 162 7.99 6.12 20.72
N PRO A 163 7.21 6.20 21.81
CA PRO A 163 7.68 6.83 23.03
C PRO A 163 8.82 6.02 23.65
N ASP A 164 9.85 6.74 24.07
CA ASP A 164 10.95 6.27 24.90
C ASP A 164 10.42 5.44 26.09
N SER A 165 10.95 4.24 26.24
CA SER A 165 10.91 3.51 27.50
C SER A 165 12.27 2.87 27.70
N GLU A 166 13.15 3.62 28.37
CA GLU A 166 14.42 3.16 28.89
C GLU A 166 14.23 1.91 29.78
N PRO A 167 15.09 0.88 29.67
CA PRO A 167 15.16 -0.14 30.70
C PRO A 167 15.98 0.40 31.89
N THR A 168 15.29 0.84 32.95
CA THR A 168 15.93 1.14 34.23
C THR A 168 16.50 -0.15 34.83
N ARG A 169 17.82 -0.28 34.75
CA ARG A 169 18.63 -1.23 35.50
C ARG A 169 18.44 -0.98 37.00
N THR A 170 17.84 -1.94 37.70
CA THR A 170 17.92 -2.03 39.16
C THR A 170 18.45 -3.39 39.55
N ASP A 171 19.71 -3.40 40.01
CA ASP A 171 20.32 -4.50 40.74
C ASP A 171 19.58 -4.71 42.07
N GLY A 172 19.29 -5.96 42.44
CA GLY A 172 18.64 -6.23 43.72
C GLY A 172 18.22 -7.68 43.99
N ASN A 173 19.16 -8.62 43.94
CA ASN A 173 19.28 -9.78 44.83
C ASN A 173 18.04 -10.20 45.67
N ARG A 174 17.44 -11.36 45.39
CA ARG A 174 17.00 -12.33 46.42
C ARG A 174 16.57 -13.68 45.83
N SER A 175 17.36 -14.68 46.20
CA SER A 175 17.02 -16.08 46.45
C SER A 175 15.53 -16.46 46.45
N GLY A 176 15.18 -17.49 45.67
CA GLY A 176 13.86 -18.15 45.80
C GLY A 176 13.58 -19.11 44.66
N ARG A 177 14.10 -20.33 44.76
CA ARG A 177 13.76 -21.48 43.90
C ARG A 177 12.27 -21.82 44.10
N PRO A 178 11.43 -21.97 43.06
CA PRO A 178 10.17 -22.67 43.20
C PRO A 178 10.32 -24.14 42.74
N ASP A 179 9.70 -24.99 43.54
CA ASP A 179 9.67 -26.45 43.55
C ASP A 179 8.87 -27.04 42.36
N PRO A 180 9.32 -28.12 41.69
CA PRO A 180 8.53 -28.87 40.73
C PRO A 180 7.66 -29.93 41.43
N SER A 181 6.52 -29.51 41.99
CA SER A 181 5.52 -30.45 42.51
C SER A 181 4.10 -29.90 42.39
N VAL A 182 3.48 -30.09 41.22
CA VAL A 182 2.02 -30.30 41.14
C VAL A 182 1.76 -31.33 40.05
N GLY A 183 1.59 -32.58 40.47
CA GLY A 183 0.82 -33.57 39.73
C GLY A 183 -0.63 -33.60 40.24
N GLN A 184 -1.51 -34.15 39.40
CA GLN A 184 -2.87 -34.63 39.67
C GLN A 184 -3.88 -33.49 39.95
N TRP A 185 -5.03 -33.42 39.28
CA TRP A 185 -6.00 -34.47 38.94
C TRP A 185 -6.53 -34.35 37.51
#